data_AF-A0A932EHZ9-F1
#
_entry.id   AF-A0A932EHZ9-F1
#
_cell.length_a   1.000
_cell.length_b   1.000
_cell.length_c   1.000
_cell.angle_alpha   90.00
_cell.angle_beta   90.00
_cell.angle_gamma   90.00
#
_symmetry.space_group_name_H-M   'P 1'
#
loop_
_entity.id
_entity.type
_entity.pdbx_description
1 polymer ?
#
loop_
_entity_poly.entity_id
_entity_poly.type
_entity_poly.pdbx_seq_one_letter_code
_entity_poly.pdbx_strand_id
1 'polypeptide(L)'
;MKRNAVLLIMLAALACGDGTGPTDVPFGVTTFVVLANPIVNDLNEATVPTPGTTRSGVNVSVAGGPSGSTDANGVVVLSPITAGTKTMSLSGGGASGQVSVSIADQDLREVAVALSGNTAQLMANVLYAFGGTVVEIAPSMSLAEVNDALSQSNTIVFFKAGTYTGDLQFSGSNVTLFGEGSQGGSVTLSGNGTVGGSANRIRGARITGNLSVPGSDFGMSFSRVVGTFDLSGSNGALLNNGFCSTVTISGSGTRLLGNAGLAPIPKPTTGC
;
A
#
# COMPACT_ATOMS: atom_id res chain seq x y z
N MET A 1 -31.04 -7.15 -34.08
CA MET A 1 -29.93 -6.60 -33.28
C MET A 1 -30.26 -6.79 -31.81
N LYS A 2 -29.70 -7.81 -31.17
CA LYS A 2 -29.89 -8.10 -29.74
C LYS A 2 -28.83 -7.33 -28.96
N ARG A 3 -29.25 -6.35 -28.16
CA ARG A 3 -28.39 -5.66 -27.19
C ARG A 3 -28.16 -6.60 -26.01
N ASN A 4 -26.96 -7.16 -25.90
CA ASN A 4 -26.53 -7.86 -24.70
C ASN A 4 -26.27 -6.80 -23.61
N ALA A 5 -27.15 -6.75 -22.62
CA ALA A 5 -26.90 -6.02 -21.38
C ALA A 5 -25.92 -6.85 -20.55
N VAL A 6 -24.68 -6.37 -20.42
CA VAL A 6 -23.72 -6.89 -19.45
C VAL A 6 -24.17 -6.38 -18.08
N LEU A 7 -24.74 -7.27 -17.28
CA LEU A 7 -25.12 -7.01 -15.90
C LEU A 7 -23.85 -7.00 -15.05
N LEU A 8 -23.38 -5.82 -14.68
CA LEU A 8 -22.26 -5.63 -13.75
C LEU A 8 -22.78 -5.93 -12.34
N ILE A 9 -22.50 -7.12 -11.83
CA ILE A 9 -22.83 -7.48 -10.44
C ILE A 9 -21.79 -6.79 -9.54
N MET A 10 -22.20 -5.73 -8.85
CA MET A 10 -21.44 -5.18 -7.72
C MET A 10 -21.43 -6.22 -6.60
N LEU A 11 -20.36 -7.01 -6.49
CA LEU A 11 -20.05 -7.73 -5.26
C LEU A 11 -19.38 -6.74 -4.30
N ALA A 12 -20.16 -6.18 -3.38
CA ALA A 12 -19.61 -5.64 -2.15
C ALA A 12 -19.08 -6.82 -1.32
N ALA A 13 -17.79 -7.15 -1.46
CA ALA A 13 -17.13 -8.05 -0.55
C ALA A 13 -17.14 -7.39 0.85
N LEU A 14 -17.94 -7.95 1.75
CA LEU A 14 -17.96 -7.60 3.16
C LEU A 14 -16.62 -8.02 3.77
N ALA A 15 -15.69 -7.09 3.88
CA ALA A 15 -14.54 -7.23 4.75
C ALA A 15 -15.05 -7.11 6.20
N CYS A 16 -14.94 -8.19 6.97
CA CYS A 16 -15.21 -8.18 8.40
C CYS A 16 -13.94 -7.75 9.15
N GLY A 17 -13.50 -6.52 8.94
CA GLY A 17 -12.72 -5.75 9.91
C GLY A 17 -13.67 -4.91 10.75
N ASP A 18 -13.16 -4.26 11.81
CA ASP A 18 -13.96 -3.34 12.64
C ASP A 18 -14.42 -2.06 11.90
N GLY A 19 -14.28 -2.00 10.57
CA GLY A 19 -14.70 -0.91 9.71
C GLY A 19 -13.84 0.34 9.80
N THR A 20 -12.76 0.30 10.61
CA THR A 20 -11.95 1.50 10.91
C THR A 20 -10.44 1.29 10.71
N GLY A 21 -10.01 0.04 10.53
CA GLY A 21 -8.61 -0.26 10.26
C GLY A 21 -8.12 0.34 8.93
N PRO A 22 -6.83 0.76 8.83
CA PRO A 22 -6.27 1.38 7.63
C PRO A 22 -6.21 0.44 6.41
N THR A 23 -6.66 -0.80 6.55
CA THR A 23 -6.66 -1.85 5.55
C THR A 23 -8.04 -2.29 5.12
N ASP A 24 -9.09 -1.72 5.70
CA ASP A 24 -10.49 -1.99 5.36
C ASP A 24 -10.93 -1.08 4.21
N VAL A 25 -10.32 -1.28 3.04
CA VAL A 25 -10.62 -0.50 1.83
C VAL A 25 -11.44 -1.33 0.87
N PRO A 26 -12.70 -0.94 0.55
CA PRO A 26 -13.50 -1.64 -0.44
C PRO A 26 -12.85 -1.59 -1.83
N PHE A 27 -12.77 -2.76 -2.48
CA PHE A 27 -12.28 -2.86 -3.85
C PHE A 27 -13.16 -2.07 -4.82
N GLY A 28 -12.51 -1.37 -5.76
CA GLY A 28 -13.20 -0.60 -6.79
C GLY A 28 -13.87 0.68 -6.27
N VAL A 29 -13.60 1.08 -5.03
CA VAL A 29 -14.08 2.36 -4.47
C VAL A 29 -12.92 3.34 -4.40
N THR A 30 -13.07 4.49 -5.06
CA THR A 30 -12.10 5.58 -5.07
C THR A 30 -11.75 6.01 -3.64
N THR A 31 -10.49 5.80 -3.23
CA THR A 31 -10.08 5.92 -1.82
C THR A 31 -8.71 6.57 -1.65
N PHE A 32 -8.58 7.45 -0.65
CA PHE A 32 -7.28 7.84 -0.11
C PHE A 32 -7.00 7.12 1.20
N VAL A 33 -5.79 6.58 1.32
CA VAL A 33 -5.18 6.23 2.61
C VAL A 33 -4.11 7.27 2.88
N VAL A 34 -4.30 8.09 3.90
CA VAL A 34 -3.38 9.19 4.22
C VAL A 34 -2.54 8.80 5.42
N LEU A 35 -1.21 8.96 5.28
CA LEU A 35 -0.23 8.79 6.35
C LEU A 35 0.32 10.17 6.71
N ALA A 36 -0.13 10.73 7.83
CA ALA A 36 0.36 12.00 8.35
C ALA A 36 1.65 11.81 9.16
N ASN A 37 2.66 12.62 8.85
CA ASN A 37 3.93 12.67 9.55
C ASN A 37 4.58 11.30 9.80
N PRO A 38 4.70 10.42 8.78
CA PRO A 38 5.38 9.16 8.98
C PRO A 38 6.84 9.42 9.33
N ILE A 39 7.38 8.61 10.24
CA ILE A 39 8.81 8.62 10.57
C ILE A 39 9.60 8.24 9.33
N VAL A 40 10.59 9.03 8.94
CA VAL A 40 11.50 8.68 7.85
C VAL A 40 12.50 7.64 8.37
N ASN A 41 12.63 6.51 7.69
CA ASN A 41 13.62 5.49 8.05
C ASN A 41 15.03 5.92 7.62
N ASP A 42 16.07 5.47 8.32
CA ASP A 42 17.47 5.88 8.08
C ASP A 42 18.01 5.40 6.72
N LEU A 43 17.51 4.26 6.22
CA LEU A 43 17.85 3.73 4.89
C LEU A 43 17.11 4.44 3.73
N ASN A 44 16.38 5.52 4.01
CA ASN A 44 15.66 6.29 3.01
C ASN A 44 16.64 7.03 2.07
N GLU A 45 16.57 6.71 0.78
CA GLU A 45 17.47 7.25 -0.25
C GLU A 45 16.97 8.56 -0.87
N ALA A 46 15.65 8.80 -0.87
CA ALA A 46 15.06 9.99 -1.49
C ALA A 46 14.97 11.18 -0.54
N THR A 47 15.32 12.39 -0.98
CA THR A 47 15.00 13.60 -0.20
C THR A 47 13.49 13.76 -0.08
N VAL A 48 12.99 13.74 1.15
CA VAL A 48 11.57 13.96 1.48
C VAL A 48 11.43 15.17 2.42
N PRO A 49 10.28 15.87 2.39
CA PRO A 49 9.99 16.90 3.38
C PRO A 49 10.12 16.39 4.82
N THR A 50 10.59 17.23 5.73
CA THR A 50 10.70 16.88 7.15
C THR A 50 9.30 16.74 7.77
N PRO A 51 8.93 15.57 8.30
CA PRO A 51 7.63 15.40 8.96
C PRO A 51 7.58 16.20 10.28
N GLY A 52 6.39 16.66 10.65
CA GLY A 52 6.11 17.12 12.00
C GLY A 52 6.07 15.97 13.01
N THR A 53 5.84 16.29 14.28
CA THR A 53 5.86 15.30 15.38
C THR A 53 4.48 14.68 15.66
N THR A 54 3.39 15.39 15.35
CA THR A 54 2.04 14.92 15.62
C THR A 54 1.58 13.95 14.55
N ARG A 55 1.33 12.71 14.94
CA ARG A 55 0.84 11.63 14.07
C ARG A 55 -0.61 11.29 14.35
N SER A 56 -0.94 11.03 15.61
CA SER A 56 -2.31 10.72 16.03
C SER A 56 -3.17 11.97 16.15
N GLY A 57 -4.46 11.83 15.81
CA GLY A 57 -5.44 12.90 15.96
C GLY A 57 -5.29 14.03 14.93
N VAL A 58 -4.52 13.81 13.86
CA VAL A 58 -4.44 14.74 12.73
C VAL A 58 -5.75 14.60 11.95
N ASN A 59 -6.52 15.67 11.93
CA ASN A 59 -7.74 15.74 11.14
C ASN A 59 -7.38 15.93 9.68
N VAL A 60 -7.91 15.07 8.83
CA VAL A 60 -7.75 15.12 7.38
C VAL A 60 -9.13 15.23 6.75
N SER A 61 -9.29 16.17 5.83
CA SER A 61 -10.53 16.37 5.09
C SER A 61 -10.24 16.55 3.61
N VAL A 62 -11.09 15.96 2.76
CA VAL A 62 -11.02 16.11 1.30
C VAL A 62 -12.07 17.13 0.88
N ALA A 63 -11.68 18.11 0.06
CA ALA A 63 -12.60 19.11 -0.46
C ALA A 63 -13.79 18.45 -1.20
N GLY A 64 -15.02 18.70 -0.72
CA GLY A 64 -16.24 18.11 -1.27
C GLY A 64 -16.36 16.60 -1.05
N GLY A 65 -15.66 16.06 -0.05
CA GLY A 65 -15.59 14.63 0.23
C GLY A 65 -15.55 14.32 1.73
N PRO A 66 -15.09 13.12 2.10
CA PRO A 66 -15.05 12.66 3.47
C PRO A 66 -13.95 13.35 4.29
N SER A 67 -14.06 13.22 5.62
CA SER A 67 -13.05 13.60 6.58
C SER A 67 -12.90 12.54 7.66
N GLY A 68 -11.77 12.56 8.36
CA GLY A 68 -11.47 11.65 9.45
C GLY A 68 -10.28 12.13 10.27
N SER A 69 -9.94 11.39 11.32
CA SER A 69 -8.78 11.66 12.16
C SER A 69 -7.83 10.47 12.12
N THR A 70 -6.53 10.73 12.15
CA THR A 70 -5.52 9.69 12.09
C THR A 70 -5.40 8.89 13.39
N ASP A 71 -5.16 7.59 13.23
CA ASP A 71 -4.89 6.66 14.33
C ASP A 71 -3.52 6.92 15.00
N ALA A 72 -3.13 6.07 15.95
CA ALA A 72 -1.84 6.16 16.62
C ALA A 72 -0.63 6.05 15.66
N ASN A 73 -0.82 5.42 14.50
CA ASN A 73 0.21 5.28 13.46
C ASN A 73 0.21 6.46 12.48
N GLY A 74 -0.67 7.44 12.65
CA GLY A 74 -0.81 8.56 11.74
C GLY A 74 -1.59 8.24 10.47
N VAL A 75 -2.43 7.19 10.48
CA VAL A 75 -3.13 6.73 9.28
C VAL A 75 -4.62 7.01 9.38
N VAL A 76 -5.21 7.46 8.27
CA VAL A 76 -6.66 7.59 8.10
C VAL A 76 -7.07 7.13 6.71
N VAL A 77 -8.19 6.44 6.60
CA VAL A 77 -8.82 6.06 5.34
C VAL A 77 -9.96 7.02 5.05
N LEU A 78 -10.00 7.55 3.85
CA LEU A 78 -10.99 8.50 3.39
C LEU A 78 -11.66 7.90 2.16
N SER A 79 -12.91 7.51 2.34
CA SER A 79 -13.71 6.83 1.31
C SER A 79 -15.21 7.07 1.57
N PRO A 80 -16.06 7.15 0.54
CA PRO A 80 -15.71 7.25 -0.89
C PRO A 80 -15.23 8.65 -1.26
N ILE A 81 -14.42 8.77 -2.31
CA ILE A 81 -13.94 10.04 -2.86
C ILE A 81 -14.39 10.18 -4.31
N THR A 82 -14.77 11.36 -4.76
CA THR A 82 -15.04 11.58 -6.18
C THR A 82 -13.72 11.64 -6.97
N ALA A 83 -13.69 11.18 -8.23
CA ALA A 83 -12.47 11.30 -9.04
C ALA A 83 -12.07 12.77 -9.32
N GLY A 84 -10.83 12.97 -9.77
CA GLY A 84 -10.25 14.27 -10.14
C GLY A 84 -9.15 14.73 -9.19
N THR A 85 -8.71 15.98 -9.36
CA THR A 85 -7.76 16.62 -8.44
C THR A 85 -8.46 17.05 -7.17
N LYS A 86 -8.02 16.51 -6.04
CA LYS A 86 -8.59 16.77 -4.72
C LYS A 86 -7.60 17.49 -3.83
N THR A 87 -8.07 18.57 -3.21
CA THR A 87 -7.34 19.23 -2.14
C THR A 87 -7.68 18.54 -0.82
N MET A 88 -6.65 18.01 -0.17
CA MET A 88 -6.71 17.49 1.19
C MET A 88 -6.22 18.57 2.14
N SER A 89 -7.04 18.91 3.14
CA SER A 89 -6.65 19.78 4.25
C SER A 89 -6.32 18.94 5.47
N LEU A 90 -5.15 19.18 6.05
CA LEU A 90 -4.66 18.51 7.25
C LEU A 90 -4.52 19.52 8.39
N SER A 91 -4.88 19.13 9.61
CA SER A 91 -4.69 19.95 10.80
C SER A 91 -4.52 19.09 12.06
N GLY A 92 -3.59 19.45 12.94
CA GLY A 92 -3.32 18.71 14.17
C GLY A 92 -2.04 19.17 14.84
N GLY A 93 -1.96 19.09 16.18
CA GLY A 93 -0.76 19.46 16.93
C GLY A 93 -0.31 20.91 16.78
N GLY A 94 -1.26 21.82 16.50
CA GLY A 94 -0.97 23.22 16.20
C GLY A 94 -0.48 23.49 14.77
N ALA A 95 -0.35 22.46 13.93
CA ALA A 95 -0.01 22.59 12.52
C ALA A 95 -1.25 22.50 11.62
N SER A 96 -1.18 23.11 10.44
CA SER A 96 -2.20 23.02 9.40
C SER A 96 -1.58 23.17 8.00
N GLY A 97 -2.23 22.63 6.97
CA GLY A 97 -1.75 22.77 5.60
C GLY A 97 -2.61 22.02 4.60
N GLN A 98 -2.31 22.17 3.32
CA GLN A 98 -3.04 21.52 2.24
C GLN A 98 -2.10 20.87 1.23
N VAL A 99 -2.54 19.74 0.67
CA VAL A 99 -1.90 19.10 -0.49
C VAL A 99 -2.96 18.76 -1.53
N SER A 100 -2.60 18.83 -2.81
CA SER A 100 -3.48 18.42 -3.90
C SER A 100 -3.01 17.11 -4.50
N VAL A 101 -3.91 16.14 -4.62
CA VAL A 101 -3.63 14.82 -5.20
C VAL A 101 -4.73 14.49 -6.21
N SER A 102 -4.33 14.10 -7.42
CA SER A 102 -5.25 13.60 -8.45
C SER A 102 -5.50 12.12 -8.25
N ILE A 103 -6.75 11.68 -8.37
CA ILE A 103 -7.15 10.27 -8.30
C ILE A 103 -8.17 9.96 -9.41
N ALA A 104 -8.02 8.84 -10.13
CA ALA A 104 -9.01 8.42 -11.11
C ALA A 104 -10.16 7.69 -10.40
N ASP A 105 -11.24 7.42 -11.14
CA ASP A 105 -12.34 6.64 -10.59
C ASP A 105 -11.86 5.22 -10.25
N GLN A 106 -12.38 4.69 -9.14
CA GLN A 106 -12.10 3.38 -8.58
C GLN A 106 -10.68 3.19 -8.02
N ASP A 107 -9.72 4.08 -8.30
CA ASP A 107 -8.34 4.00 -7.82
C ASP A 107 -8.23 4.09 -6.29
N LEU A 108 -7.17 3.47 -5.76
CA LEU A 108 -6.71 3.72 -4.40
C LEU A 108 -5.36 4.40 -4.43
N ARG A 109 -5.20 5.41 -3.57
CA ARG A 109 -3.93 6.11 -3.39
C ARG A 109 -3.53 6.14 -1.94
N GLU A 110 -2.27 5.79 -1.70
CA GLU A 110 -1.65 5.91 -0.40
C GLU A 110 -0.71 7.10 -0.42
N VAL A 111 -1.01 8.09 0.42
CA VAL A 111 -0.43 9.42 0.37
C VAL A 111 0.25 9.67 1.71
N ALA A 112 1.58 9.73 1.70
CA ALA A 112 2.36 10.17 2.85
C ALA A 112 2.54 11.69 2.81
N VAL A 113 2.20 12.38 3.89
CA VAL A 113 2.20 13.84 3.98
C VAL A 113 2.98 14.29 5.21
N ALA A 114 3.96 15.15 5.01
CA ALA A 114 4.59 15.93 6.07
C ALA A 114 3.70 17.14 6.37
N LEU A 115 3.24 17.27 7.62
CA LEU A 115 2.49 18.39 8.16
C LEU A 115 3.32 19.05 9.26
N SER A 116 3.76 20.29 9.03
CA SER A 116 4.56 21.04 9.99
C SER A 116 4.27 22.54 9.86
N GLY A 117 4.06 23.22 11.00
CA GLY A 117 3.68 24.63 11.01
C GLY A 117 2.44 24.90 10.15
N ASN A 118 2.57 25.77 9.16
CA ASN A 118 1.46 26.14 8.25
C ASN A 118 1.58 25.48 6.86
N THR A 119 2.34 24.40 6.74
CA THR A 119 2.57 23.72 5.46
C THR A 119 2.24 22.23 5.54
N ALA A 120 1.70 21.71 4.45
CA ALA A 120 1.61 20.28 4.19
C ALA A 120 2.32 19.98 2.86
N GLN A 121 3.12 18.92 2.83
CA GLN A 121 3.91 18.54 1.65
C GLN A 121 3.87 17.04 1.42
N LEU A 122 3.74 16.64 0.16
CA LEU A 122 3.71 15.25 -0.24
C LEU A 122 5.11 14.62 -0.08
N MET A 123 5.17 13.51 0.65
CA MET A 123 6.38 12.70 0.82
C MET A 123 6.41 11.52 -0.15
N ALA A 124 5.26 10.83 -0.31
CA ALA A 124 5.09 9.70 -1.23
C ALA A 124 3.63 9.61 -1.72
N ASN A 125 3.43 9.03 -2.90
CA ASN A 125 2.13 8.79 -3.51
C ASN A 125 2.15 7.45 -4.26
N VAL A 126 1.63 6.42 -3.61
CA VAL A 126 1.55 5.07 -4.18
C VAL A 126 0.17 4.91 -4.82
N LEU A 127 0.15 4.69 -6.13
CA LEU A 127 -1.06 4.43 -6.88
C LEU A 127 -1.31 2.93 -7.02
N TYR A 128 -2.55 2.54 -6.73
CA TYR A 128 -3.13 1.25 -7.01
C TYR A 128 -4.25 1.49 -8.03
N ALA A 129 -3.95 1.26 -9.31
CA ALA A 129 -4.91 1.49 -10.38
C ALA A 129 -5.90 0.34 -10.43
N PHE A 130 -7.18 0.62 -10.14
CA PHE A 130 -8.22 -0.42 -10.07
C PHE A 130 -8.98 -0.63 -11.39
N GLY A 131 -8.82 0.26 -12.37
CA GLY A 131 -9.45 0.15 -13.69
C GLY A 131 -8.85 -0.91 -14.62
N GLY A 132 -8.00 -1.83 -14.11
CA GLY A 132 -7.37 -2.91 -14.86
C GLY A 132 -8.13 -4.23 -14.77
N THR A 133 -7.64 -5.26 -15.47
CA THR A 133 -8.16 -6.63 -15.33
C THR A 133 -7.91 -7.11 -13.90
N VAL A 134 -8.95 -7.62 -13.23
CA VAL A 134 -8.83 -8.23 -11.90
C VAL A 134 -8.81 -9.75 -12.05
N VAL A 135 -7.80 -10.39 -11.46
CA VAL A 135 -7.69 -11.84 -11.32
C VAL A 135 -7.77 -12.17 -9.84
N GLU A 136 -8.81 -12.88 -9.44
CA GLU A 136 -8.95 -13.37 -8.07
C GLU A 136 -8.21 -14.69 -7.89
N ILE A 137 -7.34 -14.75 -6.88
CA ILE A 137 -6.53 -15.90 -6.55
C ILE A 137 -7.06 -16.54 -5.27
N ALA A 138 -7.52 -17.79 -5.36
CA ALA A 138 -7.99 -18.56 -4.22
C ALA A 138 -6.90 -19.51 -3.71
N PRO A 139 -6.84 -19.83 -2.39
CA PRO A 139 -5.83 -20.74 -1.85
C PRO A 139 -5.79 -22.14 -2.48
N SER A 140 -6.88 -22.55 -3.15
CA SER A 140 -6.99 -23.82 -3.87
C SER A 140 -6.33 -23.82 -5.25
N MET A 141 -5.92 -22.66 -5.79
CA MET A 141 -5.23 -22.57 -7.07
C MET A 141 -3.82 -23.14 -6.96
N SER A 142 -3.34 -23.75 -8.04
CA SER A 142 -1.97 -24.25 -8.13
C SER A 142 -0.97 -23.10 -8.21
N LEU A 143 0.27 -23.34 -7.77
CA LEU A 143 1.35 -22.35 -7.87
C LEU A 143 1.58 -21.88 -9.31
N ALA A 144 1.38 -22.76 -10.30
CA ALA A 144 1.48 -22.42 -11.71
C ALA A 144 0.44 -21.37 -12.12
N GLU A 145 -0.83 -21.56 -11.76
CA GLU A 145 -1.90 -20.60 -12.06
C GLU A 145 -1.65 -19.25 -11.37
N VAL A 146 -1.14 -19.26 -10.13
CA VAL A 146 -0.78 -18.04 -9.41
C VAL A 146 0.35 -17.29 -10.14
N ASN A 147 1.43 -17.98 -10.50
CA ASN A 147 2.56 -17.36 -11.19
C ASN A 147 2.19 -16.92 -12.63
N ASP A 148 1.28 -17.64 -13.30
CA ASP A 148 0.75 -17.22 -14.60
C ASP A 148 -0.01 -15.89 -14.48
N ALA A 149 -0.79 -15.70 -13.42
CA ALA A 149 -1.44 -14.41 -13.15
C ALA A 149 -0.43 -13.30 -12.84
N LEU A 150 0.60 -13.58 -12.03
CA LEU A 150 1.65 -12.63 -11.66
C LEU A 150 2.62 -12.28 -12.81
N SER A 151 2.62 -13.08 -13.89
CA SER A 151 3.39 -12.81 -15.11
C SER A 151 2.73 -11.79 -16.04
N GLN A 152 1.43 -11.54 -15.87
CA GLN A 152 0.67 -10.64 -16.73
C GLN A 152 0.85 -9.20 -16.28
N SER A 153 1.19 -8.31 -17.21
CA SER A 153 1.32 -6.88 -16.90
C SER A 153 -0.04 -6.19 -16.84
N ASN A 154 -0.11 -5.05 -16.12
CA ASN A 154 -1.32 -4.22 -15.99
C ASN A 154 -2.54 -4.98 -15.45
N THR A 155 -2.30 -5.85 -14.48
CA THR A 155 -3.31 -6.72 -13.86
C THR A 155 -3.35 -6.49 -12.36
N ILE A 156 -4.54 -6.54 -11.78
CA ILE A 156 -4.75 -6.57 -10.35
C ILE A 156 -4.91 -8.03 -9.95
N VAL A 157 -4.02 -8.51 -9.11
CA VAL A 157 -4.05 -9.89 -8.60
C VAL A 157 -4.53 -9.82 -7.16
N PHE A 158 -5.80 -10.16 -6.95
CA PHE A 158 -6.43 -10.12 -5.63
C PHE A 158 -6.32 -11.48 -4.96
N PHE A 159 -5.54 -11.58 -3.88
CA PHE A 159 -5.45 -12.81 -3.09
C PHE A 159 -6.57 -12.81 -2.06
N LYS A 160 -7.39 -13.85 -2.05
CA LYS A 160 -8.36 -14.10 -0.98
C LYS A 160 -7.63 -14.48 0.31
N ALA A 161 -8.29 -14.31 1.45
CA ALA A 161 -7.78 -14.78 2.73
C ALA A 161 -7.33 -16.25 2.65
N GLY A 162 -6.14 -16.53 3.17
CA GLY A 162 -5.56 -17.86 3.21
C GLY A 162 -4.04 -17.88 3.12
N THR A 163 -3.50 -19.10 3.02
CA THR A 163 -2.08 -19.35 2.89
C THR A 163 -1.78 -19.91 1.50
N TYR A 164 -0.79 -19.33 0.84
CA TYR A 164 -0.33 -19.68 -0.49
C TYR A 164 1.10 -20.20 -0.37
N THR A 165 1.34 -21.45 -0.76
CA THR A 165 2.65 -22.10 -0.58
C THR A 165 3.40 -22.19 -1.89
N GLY A 166 4.70 -21.88 -1.84
CA GLY A 166 5.61 -21.95 -2.97
C GLY A 166 6.16 -20.57 -3.35
N ASP A 167 7.19 -20.59 -4.19
CA ASP A 167 7.90 -19.38 -4.58
C ASP A 167 7.10 -18.60 -5.65
N LEU A 168 6.91 -17.31 -5.40
CA LEU A 168 6.14 -16.41 -6.26
C LEU A 168 7.04 -15.59 -7.17
N GLN A 169 6.65 -15.48 -8.44
CA GLN A 169 7.40 -14.73 -9.46
C GLN A 169 6.51 -13.66 -10.09
N PHE A 170 6.81 -12.39 -9.79
CA PHE A 170 6.14 -11.24 -10.37
C PHE A 170 6.98 -10.74 -11.55
N SER A 171 6.89 -11.46 -12.67
CA SER A 171 7.59 -11.10 -13.91
C SER A 171 6.82 -10.06 -14.73
N GLY A 172 5.50 -9.93 -14.52
CA GLY A 172 4.71 -8.83 -15.06
C GLY A 172 5.05 -7.50 -14.42
N SER A 173 4.79 -6.40 -15.14
CA SER A 173 4.93 -5.03 -14.63
C SER A 173 3.55 -4.41 -14.37
N ASN A 174 3.49 -3.45 -13.44
CA ASN A 174 2.24 -2.82 -13.02
C ASN A 174 1.21 -3.86 -12.51
N VAL A 175 1.70 -4.86 -11.78
CA VAL A 175 0.91 -5.88 -11.08
C VAL A 175 0.64 -5.39 -9.68
N THR A 176 -0.64 -5.42 -9.29
CA THR A 176 -1.05 -5.00 -7.96
C THR A 176 -1.56 -6.18 -7.16
N LEU A 177 -0.90 -6.48 -6.04
CA LEU A 177 -1.29 -7.48 -5.08
C LEU A 177 -1.93 -6.84 -3.86
N PHE A 178 -3.12 -7.32 -3.50
CA PHE A 178 -3.77 -7.02 -2.24
C PHE A 178 -3.91 -8.29 -1.39
N GLY A 179 -3.31 -8.24 -0.22
CA GLY A 179 -3.67 -9.04 0.93
C GLY A 179 -4.56 -8.22 1.86
N GLU A 180 -5.50 -8.90 2.50
CA GLU A 180 -6.44 -8.26 3.41
C GLU A 180 -5.80 -8.16 4.83
N GLY A 181 -6.06 -7.02 5.51
CA GLY A 181 -5.60 -6.75 6.88
C GLY A 181 -4.26 -6.01 7.01
N SER A 182 -4.02 -5.43 8.19
CA SER A 182 -2.79 -4.71 8.53
C SER A 182 -1.60 -5.66 8.68
N GLN A 183 -0.46 -5.32 8.07
CA GLN A 183 0.78 -6.11 8.15
C GLN A 183 0.61 -7.59 7.75
N GLY A 184 -0.27 -7.87 6.78
CA GLY A 184 -0.45 -9.23 6.27
C GLY A 184 -1.56 -10.07 6.92
N GLY A 185 -2.61 -9.42 7.43
CA GLY A 185 -3.54 -10.01 8.40
C GLY A 185 -4.26 -11.28 7.97
N SER A 186 -4.65 -11.43 6.70
CA SER A 186 -5.40 -12.60 6.23
C SER A 186 -4.74 -13.34 5.06
N VAL A 187 -3.78 -12.72 4.36
CA VAL A 187 -3.05 -13.36 3.25
C VAL A 187 -1.61 -13.64 3.64
N THR A 188 -1.26 -14.93 3.67
CA THR A 188 0.10 -15.40 3.92
C THR A 188 0.70 -16.01 2.66
N LEU A 189 1.82 -15.44 2.20
CA LEU A 189 2.63 -15.93 1.10
C LEU A 189 3.80 -16.72 1.71
N SER A 190 3.68 -18.05 1.66
CA SER A 190 4.59 -19.00 2.26
C SER A 190 5.59 -19.56 1.24
N GLY A 191 6.61 -18.76 0.97
CA GLY A 191 7.69 -19.04 0.05
C GLY A 191 8.52 -17.79 -0.18
N ASN A 192 9.52 -17.87 -1.03
CA ASN A 192 10.25 -16.70 -1.49
C ASN A 192 9.44 -15.95 -2.55
N GLY A 193 9.59 -14.63 -2.60
CA GLY A 193 9.04 -13.79 -3.65
C GLY A 193 10.15 -13.11 -4.45
N THR A 194 10.00 -13.09 -5.77
CA THR A 194 10.86 -12.30 -6.66
C THR A 194 10.00 -11.37 -7.50
N VAL A 195 10.25 -10.06 -7.39
CA VAL A 195 9.54 -9.02 -8.14
C VAL A 195 10.44 -8.45 -9.23
N GLY A 196 10.39 -9.11 -10.38
CA GLY A 196 11.21 -8.79 -11.55
C GLY A 196 10.69 -7.62 -12.38
N GLY A 197 9.37 -7.51 -12.53
CA GLY A 197 8.76 -6.40 -13.27
C GLY A 197 8.73 -5.10 -12.46
N SER A 198 8.60 -3.97 -13.18
CA SER A 198 8.57 -2.63 -12.59
C SER A 198 7.15 -2.20 -12.23
N ALA A 199 7.04 -1.16 -11.40
CA ALA A 199 5.77 -0.57 -10.97
C ALA A 199 4.80 -1.55 -10.27
N ASN A 200 5.31 -2.66 -9.74
CA ASN A 200 4.52 -3.62 -8.99
C ASN A 200 4.16 -3.11 -7.60
N ARG A 201 2.99 -3.49 -7.10
CA ARG A 201 2.44 -3.05 -5.81
C ARG A 201 2.11 -4.24 -4.94
N ILE A 202 2.51 -4.23 -3.68
CA ILE A 202 2.09 -5.21 -2.67
C ILE A 202 1.44 -4.44 -1.51
N ARG A 203 0.28 -4.89 -1.07
CA ARG A 203 -0.41 -4.28 0.07
C ARG A 203 -0.98 -5.33 0.99
N GLY A 204 -0.83 -5.17 2.30
CA GLY A 204 -1.55 -6.00 3.28
C GLY A 204 -1.23 -7.49 3.24
N ALA A 205 -0.04 -7.89 2.79
CA ALA A 205 0.37 -9.31 2.71
C ALA A 205 1.43 -9.67 3.76
N ARG A 206 1.39 -10.91 4.27
CA ARG A 206 2.44 -11.50 5.12
C ARG A 206 3.30 -12.42 4.28
N ILE A 207 4.57 -12.11 4.11
CA ILE A 207 5.53 -12.88 3.33
C ILE A 207 6.47 -13.57 4.31
N THR A 208 6.46 -14.90 4.35
CA THR A 208 7.26 -15.63 5.35
C THR A 208 8.67 -15.93 4.88
N GLY A 209 8.89 -16.06 3.56
CA GLY A 209 10.21 -16.23 2.97
C GLY A 209 10.91 -14.91 2.66
N ASN A 210 11.95 -15.00 1.83
CA ASN A 210 12.70 -13.83 1.38
C ASN A 210 11.92 -13.12 0.26
N LEU A 211 12.02 -11.79 0.21
CA LEU A 211 11.46 -10.99 -0.88
C LEU A 211 12.59 -10.21 -1.57
N SER A 212 12.84 -10.52 -2.84
CA SER A 212 13.80 -9.81 -3.70
C SER A 212 13.07 -8.98 -4.76
N VAL A 213 13.45 -7.73 -4.90
CA VAL A 213 12.80 -6.75 -5.78
C VAL A 213 13.85 -6.04 -6.65
N PRO A 214 14.27 -6.66 -7.76
CA PRO A 214 15.08 -6.00 -8.77
C PRO A 214 14.31 -5.02 -9.66
N GLY A 215 12.98 -5.13 -9.73
CA GLY A 215 12.13 -4.21 -10.50
C GLY A 215 12.03 -2.81 -9.87
N SER A 216 12.10 -1.77 -10.72
CA SER A 216 12.01 -0.37 -10.28
C SER A 216 10.57 0.09 -10.02
N ASP A 217 10.43 1.26 -9.41
CA ASP A 217 9.16 1.90 -9.06
C ASP A 217 8.26 1.02 -8.19
N PHE A 218 8.81 0.07 -7.44
CA PHE A 218 8.05 -0.85 -6.59
C PHE A 218 7.38 -0.15 -5.42
N GLY A 219 6.14 -0.52 -5.11
CA GLY A 219 5.40 -0.02 -3.96
C GLY A 219 5.04 -1.15 -3.01
N MET A 220 5.30 -0.99 -1.72
CA MET A 220 4.80 -1.92 -0.71
C MET A 220 4.28 -1.18 0.50
N SER A 221 3.09 -1.54 0.95
CA SER A 221 2.48 -0.87 2.09
C SER A 221 1.72 -1.81 2.99
N PHE A 222 1.72 -1.50 4.28
CA PHE A 222 0.98 -2.25 5.30
C PHE A 222 1.22 -3.77 5.22
N SER A 223 2.40 -4.19 4.77
CA SER A 223 2.76 -5.59 4.57
C SER A 223 3.82 -6.00 5.57
N ARG A 224 4.07 -7.30 5.69
CA ARG A 224 5.10 -7.85 6.56
C ARG A 224 6.00 -8.81 5.81
N VAL A 225 7.30 -8.67 5.97
CA VAL A 225 8.30 -9.63 5.46
C VAL A 225 9.04 -10.23 6.65
N VAL A 226 8.90 -11.56 6.80
CA VAL A 226 9.54 -12.31 7.89
C VAL A 226 10.97 -12.68 7.53
N GLY A 227 11.20 -13.13 6.29
CA GLY A 227 12.53 -13.38 5.75
C GLY A 227 13.27 -12.08 5.42
N THR A 228 14.36 -12.20 4.66
CA THR A 228 15.13 -11.03 4.23
C THR A 228 14.38 -10.24 3.15
N PHE A 229 14.46 -8.92 3.19
CA PHE A 229 13.96 -8.05 2.14
C PHE A 229 15.13 -7.40 1.40
N ASP A 230 15.16 -7.52 0.07
CA ASP A 230 16.18 -6.89 -0.78
C ASP A 230 15.51 -6.12 -1.91
N LEU A 231 15.71 -4.80 -1.92
CA LEU A 231 15.24 -3.90 -2.98
C LEU A 231 16.44 -3.29 -3.70
N SER A 232 16.71 -3.82 -4.90
CA SER A 232 17.74 -3.32 -5.81
C SER A 232 17.19 -2.45 -6.93
N GLY A 233 15.88 -2.51 -7.19
CA GLY A 233 15.19 -1.55 -8.07
C GLY A 233 15.16 -0.13 -7.48
N SER A 234 15.22 0.87 -8.35
CA SER A 234 15.18 2.29 -7.95
C SER A 234 13.76 2.82 -7.80
N ASN A 235 13.61 3.98 -7.17
CA ASN A 235 12.37 4.77 -7.05
C ASN A 235 11.23 4.05 -6.32
N GLY A 236 11.54 3.10 -5.44
CA GLY A 236 10.52 2.40 -4.67
C GLY A 236 9.85 3.29 -3.62
N ALA A 237 8.70 2.85 -3.09
CA ALA A 237 8.02 3.47 -1.96
C ALA A 237 7.53 2.39 -0.98
N LEU A 238 8.08 2.39 0.23
CA LEU A 238 7.74 1.45 1.30
C LEU A 238 7.05 2.22 2.43
N LEU A 239 5.75 1.97 2.63
CA LEU A 239 4.93 2.71 3.60
C LEU A 239 4.39 1.79 4.71
N ASN A 240 4.80 2.06 5.95
CA ASN A 240 4.24 1.42 7.15
C ASN A 240 4.24 -0.13 7.11
N ASN A 241 5.36 -0.71 6.66
CA ASN A 241 5.56 -2.16 6.65
C ASN A 241 6.23 -2.65 7.94
N GLY A 242 6.21 -3.97 8.16
CA GLY A 242 6.97 -4.64 9.21
C GLY A 242 8.04 -5.57 8.63
N PHE A 243 9.31 -5.34 8.97
CA PHE A 243 10.43 -6.20 8.59
C PHE A 243 10.94 -6.95 9.81
N CYS A 244 11.07 -8.28 9.69
CA CYS A 244 11.51 -9.13 10.80
C CYS A 244 12.97 -9.57 10.69
N SER A 245 13.60 -9.38 9.54
CA SER A 245 14.98 -9.79 9.27
C SER A 245 15.73 -8.65 8.58
N THR A 246 16.91 -8.97 8.03
CA THR A 246 17.74 -8.01 7.30
C THR A 246 16.98 -7.39 6.13
N VAL A 247 17.14 -6.07 6.00
CA VAL A 247 16.65 -5.27 4.89
C VAL A 247 17.85 -4.66 4.16
N THR A 248 17.92 -4.88 2.85
CA THR A 248 18.92 -4.28 1.98
C THR A 248 18.21 -3.39 0.96
N ILE A 249 18.65 -2.13 0.87
CA ILE A 249 18.22 -1.18 -0.17
C ILE A 249 19.48 -0.80 -0.93
N SER A 250 19.58 -1.21 -2.19
CA SER A 250 20.72 -0.88 -3.06
C SER A 250 20.30 -0.03 -4.27
N GLY A 251 19.01 0.01 -4.58
CA GLY A 251 18.44 0.94 -5.56
C GLY A 251 18.34 2.37 -5.01
N SER A 252 18.41 3.35 -5.91
CA SER A 252 18.40 4.79 -5.56
C SER A 252 16.98 5.39 -5.57
N GLY A 253 16.79 6.53 -4.90
CA GLY A 253 15.53 7.28 -4.97
C GLY A 253 14.33 6.61 -4.27
N THR A 254 14.59 5.56 -3.49
CA THR A 254 13.58 4.84 -2.71
C THR A 254 13.15 5.65 -1.49
N ARG A 255 11.84 5.68 -1.23
CA ARG A 255 11.24 6.31 -0.05
C ARG A 255 10.86 5.25 0.97
N LEU A 256 11.37 5.38 2.20
CA LEU A 256 11.08 4.45 3.30
C LEU A 256 10.47 5.23 4.46
N LEU A 257 9.14 5.11 4.59
CA LEU A 257 8.35 5.92 5.51
C LEU A 257 7.56 5.02 6.47
N GLY A 258 7.87 5.09 7.76
CA GLY A 258 7.12 4.45 8.83
C GLY A 258 7.32 2.94 8.94
N ASN A 259 8.38 2.38 8.34
CA ASN A 259 8.57 0.93 8.34
C ASN A 259 9.23 0.43 9.63
N ALA A 260 8.58 -0.47 10.34
CA ALA A 260 9.12 -1.15 11.52
C ALA A 260 10.17 -2.19 11.13
N GLY A 261 11.19 -2.39 11.96
CA GLY A 261 12.35 -3.23 11.64
C GLY A 261 13.45 -2.51 10.86
N LEU A 262 13.26 -1.22 10.62
CA LEU A 262 14.24 -0.32 10.03
C LEU A 262 14.41 0.88 10.95
N ALA A 263 15.66 1.22 11.26
CA ALA A 263 15.95 2.38 12.10
C ALA A 263 15.25 3.64 11.56
N PRO A 264 14.73 4.51 12.44
CA PRO A 264 14.79 4.42 13.90
C PRO A 264 13.67 3.58 14.54
N ILE A 265 12.82 2.92 13.74
CA ILE A 265 11.65 2.18 14.24
C ILE A 265 12.06 0.73 14.54
N PRO A 266 11.88 0.25 15.78
CA PRO A 266 12.26 -1.11 16.13
C PRO A 266 11.45 -2.15 15.36
N LYS A 267 11.99 -3.36 15.28
CA LYS A 267 11.30 -4.53 14.72
C LYS A 267 9.97 -4.77 15.47
N PRO A 268 8.90 -5.22 14.78
CA PRO A 268 7.66 -5.60 15.45
C PRO A 268 7.91 -6.65 16.54
N THR A 269 7.28 -6.47 17.71
CA THR A 269 7.45 -7.35 18.88
C THR A 269 6.76 -8.70 18.75
N THR A 270 5.82 -8.84 17.82
CA THR A 270 5.01 -10.05 17.63
C THR A 270 4.95 -10.45 16.17
N GLY A 271 4.82 -11.75 15.91
CA GLY A 271 4.69 -12.34 14.56
C GLY A 271 5.93 -12.10 13.68
N CYS A 272 7.04 -11.78 14.32
CA CYS A 272 8.39 -12.00 13.91
C CYS A 272 9.04 -12.96 14.94
#